data_AF-A0A1Y5FID6-F1
#
_entry.id   AF-A0A1Y5FID6-F1
#
_cell.length_a   1.000
_cell.length_b   1.000
_cell.length_c   1.000
_cell.angle_alpha   90.00
_cell.angle_beta   90.00
_cell.angle_gamma   90.00
#
_symmetry.space_group_name_H-M   'P 1'
#
loop_
_entity.id
_entity.type
_entity.pdbx_description
1 polymer ?
#
loop_
_entity_poly.entity_id
_entity_poly.type
_entity_poly.pdbx_seq_one_letter_code
_entity_poly.pdbx_strand_id
1 'polypeptide(L)'
;MVPIDGSPHLPAAITQWTGDSRGHWEDDTLIVETTNFTGKTPSFQMPIKLVDPALNGVVGSGENFTLIERFTRTSDAIIVYQYPVTDLGTFTHAFTAAIPLKTSDSQLFKYACH
;
A
#
# COMPACT_ATOMS: atom_id res chain seq x y z
N MET A 1 3.40 -8.30 -8.37
CA MET A 1 3.98 -9.49 -7.71
C MET A 1 5.05 -8.99 -6.76
N VAL A 2 5.16 -9.55 -5.56
CA VAL A 2 6.16 -9.14 -4.55
C VAL A 2 7.17 -10.29 -4.38
N PRO A 3 8.42 -10.14 -4.87
CA PRO A 3 9.49 -11.08 -4.58
C PRO A 3 9.83 -11.11 -3.09
N ILE A 4 10.05 -12.31 -2.55
CA ILE A 4 10.42 -12.56 -1.14
C ILE A 4 11.71 -13.39 -1.02
N ASP A 5 12.49 -13.45 -2.10
CA ASP A 5 13.69 -14.27 -2.25
C ASP A 5 14.98 -13.57 -1.79
N GLY A 6 14.85 -12.38 -1.20
CA GLY A 6 15.99 -11.54 -0.80
C GLY A 6 16.71 -10.86 -1.95
N SER A 7 16.15 -10.89 -3.17
CA SER A 7 16.71 -10.14 -4.29
C SER A 7 16.69 -8.63 -4.01
N PRO A 8 17.74 -7.89 -4.41
CA PRO A 8 17.77 -6.45 -4.20
C PRO A 8 16.72 -5.72 -5.03
N HIS A 9 16.42 -4.50 -4.63
CA HIS A 9 15.64 -3.57 -5.44
C HIS A 9 16.34 -3.26 -6.77
N LEU A 10 15.55 -2.88 -7.76
CA LEU A 10 16.05 -2.35 -9.02
C LEU A 10 16.88 -1.07 -8.78
N PRO A 11 17.88 -0.78 -9.63
CA PRO A 11 18.60 0.50 -9.57
C PRO A 11 17.64 1.69 -9.55
N ALA A 12 17.91 2.70 -8.72
CA ALA A 12 17.01 3.85 -8.50
C ALA A 12 16.61 4.62 -9.77
N ALA A 13 17.44 4.56 -10.83
CA ALA A 13 17.13 5.16 -12.12
C ALA A 13 16.00 4.46 -12.89
N ILE A 14 15.66 3.22 -12.51
CA ILE A 14 14.56 2.45 -13.09
C ILE A 14 13.34 2.63 -12.20
N THR A 15 12.39 3.46 -12.66
CA THR A 15 11.14 3.74 -11.95
C THR A 15 9.94 3.04 -12.60
N GLN A 16 8.94 2.72 -11.79
CA GLN A 16 7.72 2.01 -12.19
C GLN A 16 6.48 2.68 -11.60
N TRP A 17 5.34 2.59 -12.30
CA TRP A 17 4.09 3.22 -11.85
C TRP A 17 3.62 2.69 -10.48
N THR A 18 3.77 1.40 -10.25
CA THR A 18 3.42 0.74 -8.98
C THR A 18 4.62 0.58 -8.04
N GLY A 19 5.77 1.16 -8.39
CA GLY A 19 7.04 0.94 -7.70
C GLY A 19 7.60 -0.47 -7.86
N ASP A 20 8.76 -0.69 -7.26
CA ASP A 20 9.46 -1.97 -7.17
C ASP A 20 9.35 -2.48 -5.73
N SER A 21 8.58 -3.55 -5.52
CA SER A 21 8.31 -4.10 -4.18
C SER A 21 9.27 -5.24 -3.84
N ARG A 22 9.70 -5.33 -2.58
CA ARG A 22 10.39 -6.49 -1.99
C ARG A 22 9.78 -6.82 -0.65
N GLY A 23 9.60 -8.10 -0.37
CA GLY A 23 9.01 -8.55 0.87
C GLY A 23 9.92 -9.46 1.68
N HIS A 24 9.73 -9.46 2.99
CA HIS A 24 10.34 -10.41 3.91
C HIS A 24 9.40 -10.69 5.09
N TRP A 25 9.61 -11.82 5.74
CA TRP A 25 8.83 -12.22 6.92
C TRP A 25 9.54 -11.79 8.20
N GLU A 26 8.78 -11.21 9.11
CA GLU A 26 9.12 -11.03 10.53
C GLU A 26 8.00 -11.67 11.35
N ASP A 27 8.28 -12.84 11.92
CA ASP A 27 7.28 -13.67 12.62
C ASP A 27 6.02 -13.89 11.76
N ASP A 28 4.85 -13.46 12.27
CA ASP A 28 3.55 -13.56 11.60
C ASP A 28 3.23 -12.34 10.70
N THR A 29 4.23 -11.52 10.38
CA THR A 29 4.09 -10.31 9.58
C THR A 29 4.88 -10.41 8.28
N LEU A 30 4.19 -10.30 7.14
CA LEU A 30 4.85 -9.99 5.87
C LEU A 30 5.06 -8.48 5.80
N ILE A 31 6.31 -8.06 5.74
CA ILE A 31 6.70 -6.67 5.49
C ILE A 31 6.99 -6.55 4.00
N VAL A 32 6.46 -5.50 3.37
CA VAL A 32 6.74 -5.17 1.97
C VAL A 32 7.24 -3.75 1.90
N GLU A 33 8.49 -3.57 1.48
CA GLU A 33 9.03 -2.27 1.09
C GLU A 33 8.80 -2.08 -0.42
N THR A 34 8.26 -0.92 -0.78
CA THR A 34 8.14 -0.52 -2.18
C THR A 34 8.80 0.83 -2.39
N THR A 35 9.69 0.89 -3.37
CA THR A 35 10.45 2.09 -3.78
C THR A 35 10.30 2.33 -5.28
N ASN A 36 11.13 3.23 -5.85
CA ASN A 36 11.26 3.44 -7.29
C ASN A 36 9.94 3.83 -7.99
N PHE A 37 9.09 4.61 -7.33
CA PHE A 37 7.89 5.15 -7.95
C PHE A 37 8.24 6.20 -9.02
N THR A 38 7.36 6.36 -10.01
CA THR A 38 7.49 7.40 -11.05
C THR A 38 7.21 8.82 -10.57
N GLY A 39 6.75 9.01 -9.33
CA GLY A 39 6.25 10.29 -8.83
C GLY A 39 4.95 10.76 -9.52
N LYS A 40 4.26 9.84 -10.22
CA LYS A 40 2.98 10.09 -10.91
C LYS A 40 1.83 9.28 -10.32
N THR A 41 2.09 8.63 -9.18
CA THR A 41 1.14 7.75 -8.49
C THR A 41 0.84 8.38 -7.14
N PRO A 42 -0.43 8.63 -6.81
CA PRO A 42 -0.78 9.28 -5.55
C PRO A 42 -0.22 8.54 -4.34
N SER A 43 0.19 9.30 -3.31
CA SER A 43 0.71 8.72 -2.07
C SER A 43 -0.41 8.18 -1.17
N PHE A 44 -1.65 8.65 -1.33
CA PHE A 44 -2.77 8.20 -0.53
C PHE A 44 -4.11 8.27 -1.28
N GLN A 45 -4.97 7.26 -1.08
CA GLN A 45 -6.35 7.27 -1.53
C GLN A 45 -7.28 7.71 -0.40
N MET A 46 -8.08 8.75 -0.66
CA MET A 46 -9.02 9.27 0.32
C MET A 46 -10.14 8.25 0.61
N PRO A 47 -10.67 8.22 1.84
CA PRO A 47 -11.76 7.32 2.20
C PRO A 47 -12.97 7.51 1.28
N ILE A 48 -13.52 6.40 0.78
CA ILE A 48 -14.72 6.44 -0.08
C ILE A 48 -15.92 6.95 0.74
N LYS A 49 -16.49 8.06 0.29
CA LYS A 49 -17.74 8.66 0.79
C LYS A 49 -18.87 8.29 -0.18
N LEU A 50 -19.82 7.50 0.32
CA LEU A 50 -20.99 7.09 -0.47
C LEU A 50 -22.08 8.17 -0.57
N VAL A 51 -22.11 9.10 0.39
CA VAL A 51 -23.12 10.16 0.47
C VAL A 51 -22.72 11.38 -0.38
N ASP A 52 -21.43 11.70 -0.42
CA ASP A 52 -20.89 12.80 -1.23
C ASP A 52 -19.68 12.31 -2.04
N PRO A 53 -19.91 11.79 -3.25
CA PRO A 53 -18.85 11.25 -4.08
C PRO A 53 -17.83 12.30 -4.54
N ALA A 54 -18.14 13.59 -4.50
CA ALA A 54 -17.21 14.65 -4.89
C ALA A 54 -16.01 14.77 -3.93
N LEU A 55 -16.13 14.18 -2.74
CA LEU A 55 -15.05 14.09 -1.75
C LEU A 55 -14.18 12.83 -1.92
N ASN A 56 -14.50 11.97 -2.89
CA ASN A 56 -13.64 10.85 -3.27
C ASN A 56 -12.46 11.35 -4.09
N GLY A 57 -11.29 10.76 -3.89
CA GLY A 57 -10.13 11.14 -4.67
C GLY A 57 -8.85 10.55 -4.14
N VAL A 58 -7.76 11.08 -4.66
CA VAL A 58 -6.39 10.67 -4.36
C VAL A 58 -5.56 11.93 -4.14
N VAL A 59 -4.56 11.86 -3.26
CA VAL A 59 -3.72 13.00 -2.89
C VAL A 59 -2.25 12.63 -2.91
N GLY A 60 -1.41 13.65 -3.05
CA GLY A 60 0.03 13.54 -3.19
C GLY A 60 0.49 13.01 -4.54
N SER A 61 1.79 13.10 -4.79
CA SER A 61 2.43 12.65 -6.04
C SER A 61 3.18 11.32 -5.89
N GLY A 62 3.39 10.86 -4.65
CA GLY A 62 4.25 9.71 -4.38
C GLY A 62 5.73 9.96 -4.74
N GLU A 63 6.12 11.22 -4.96
CA GLU A 63 7.50 11.60 -5.26
C GLU A 63 8.38 11.40 -4.01
N ASN A 64 9.46 10.63 -4.15
CA ASN A 64 10.31 10.18 -3.03
C ASN A 64 9.58 9.34 -1.95
N PHE A 65 8.45 8.73 -2.30
CA PHE A 65 7.71 7.88 -1.39
C PHE A 65 8.39 6.51 -1.25
N THR A 66 8.67 6.10 -0.01
CA THR A 66 8.98 4.71 0.32
C THR A 66 7.79 4.18 1.12
N LEU A 67 7.14 3.15 0.57
CA LEU A 67 5.97 2.55 1.20
C LEU A 67 6.40 1.30 1.95
N ILE A 68 6.17 1.28 3.26
CA ILE A 68 6.39 0.09 4.11
C ILE A 68 5.04 -0.47 4.53
N GLU A 69 4.61 -1.52 3.85
CA GLU A 69 3.39 -2.24 4.15
C GLU A 69 3.67 -3.36 5.13
N ARG A 70 2.76 -3.55 6.10
CA ARG A 70 2.81 -4.62 7.09
C ARG A 70 1.51 -5.41 7.01
N PHE A 71 1.60 -6.69 6.70
CA PHE A 71 0.47 -7.61 6.69
C PHE A 71 0.65 -8.59 7.84
N THR A 72 0.02 -8.30 8.99
CA THR A 72 0.14 -9.14 10.19
C THR A 72 -1.07 -10.03 10.33
N ARG A 73 -0.87 -11.35 10.38
CA ARG A 73 -1.96 -12.29 10.67
C ARG A 73 -2.25 -12.26 12.18
N THR A 74 -3.38 -11.68 12.57
CA THR A 74 -3.75 -11.55 14.00
C THR A 74 -4.69 -12.66 14.48
N SER A 75 -5.28 -13.42 13.57
CA SER A 75 -6.05 -14.64 13.85
C SER A 75 -6.19 -15.48 12.58
N ASP A 76 -6.87 -16.62 12.68
CA ASP A 76 -7.17 -17.43 11.50
C ASP A 76 -8.05 -16.73 10.46
N ALA A 77 -8.79 -15.70 10.87
CA ALA A 77 -9.77 -15.01 10.05
C ALA A 77 -9.41 -13.55 9.73
N ILE A 78 -8.32 -13.00 10.28
CA ILE A 78 -7.98 -11.58 10.18
C ILE A 78 -6.50 -11.39 9.87
N ILE A 79 -6.25 -10.58 8.83
CA ILE A 79 -4.96 -9.94 8.58
C ILE A 79 -5.14 -8.44 8.81
N VAL A 80 -4.31 -7.84 9.63
CA VAL A 80 -4.26 -6.38 9.76
C VAL A 80 -3.22 -5.87 8.77
N TYR A 81 -3.69 -5.13 7.77
CA TYR A 81 -2.84 -4.43 6.81
C TYR A 81 -2.59 -3.01 7.31
N GLN A 82 -1.32 -2.64 7.50
CA GLN A 82 -0.93 -1.31 7.97
C GLN A 82 0.16 -0.72 7.09
N TYR A 83 0.13 0.59 6.92
CA TYR A 83 1.23 1.33 6.30
C TYR A 83 1.29 2.75 6.85
N PRO A 84 2.50 3.27 7.16
CA PRO A 84 2.67 4.66 7.49
C PRO A 84 2.60 5.52 6.23
N VAL A 85 1.97 6.69 6.35
CA VAL A 85 1.97 7.74 5.35
C VAL A 85 2.80 8.89 5.90
N THR A 86 3.96 9.12 5.28
CA THR A 86 4.98 10.09 5.72
C THR A 86 5.17 11.23 4.73
N ASP A 87 4.26 11.40 3.77
CA ASP A 87 4.29 12.47 2.77
C ASP A 87 3.90 13.82 3.40
N LEU A 88 4.88 14.50 3.99
CA LEU A 88 4.69 15.81 4.63
C LEU A 88 4.51 16.97 3.64
N GLY A 89 4.74 16.73 2.34
CA GLY A 89 4.37 17.69 1.29
C GLY A 89 2.84 17.72 1.09
N THR A 90 2.18 16.60 1.35
CA THR A 90 0.73 16.45 1.23
C THR A 90 -0.01 16.60 2.56
N PHE A 91 0.55 16.07 3.66
CA PHE A 91 -0.09 16.03 4.98
C PHE A 91 0.70 16.83 6.01
N THR A 92 0.01 17.50 6.94
CA THR A 92 0.69 18.27 8.00
C THR A 92 1.36 17.40 9.07
N HIS A 93 0.94 16.14 9.18
CA HIS A 93 1.49 15.16 10.11
C HIS A 93 1.52 13.79 9.46
N ALA A 94 2.55 12.99 9.78
CA ALA A 94 2.55 11.59 9.43
C ALA A 94 1.46 10.84 10.22
N PHE A 95 0.85 9.84 9.58
CA PHE A 95 -0.14 8.98 10.21
C PHE A 95 0.01 7.54 9.71
N THR A 96 -0.66 6.59 10.35
CA THR A 96 -0.68 5.20 9.91
C THR A 96 -2.09 4.81 9.52
N ALA A 97 -2.25 4.30 8.30
CA ALA A 97 -3.48 3.63 7.89
C ALA A 97 -3.45 2.19 8.41
N ALA A 98 -4.59 1.71 8.91
CA ALA A 98 -4.76 0.34 9.37
C ALA A 98 -6.11 -0.20 8.88
N ILE A 99 -6.07 -1.28 8.12
CA ILE A 99 -7.23 -1.89 7.47
C ILE A 99 -7.29 -3.36 7.89
N PRO A 100 -8.27 -3.76 8.73
CA PRO A 100 -8.51 -5.15 9.05
C PRO A 100 -9.12 -5.86 7.82
N LEU A 101 -8.34 -6.74 7.20
CA LEU A 101 -8.79 -7.64 6.14
C LEU A 101 -9.36 -8.89 6.80
N LYS A 102 -10.67 -9.10 6.62
CA LYS A 102 -11.39 -10.24 7.18
C LYS A 102 -11.61 -11.29 6.11
N THR A 103 -11.55 -12.56 6.50
CA THR A 103 -12.02 -13.66 5.65
C THR A 103 -13.47 -13.44 5.24
N SER A 104 -13.83 -13.92 4.04
CA SER A 104 -15.19 -13.85 3.51
C SER A 104 -15.43 -15.06 2.62
N ASP A 105 -16.60 -15.67 2.77
CA ASP A 105 -17.08 -16.73 1.87
C ASP A 105 -17.67 -16.17 0.56
N SER A 106 -17.69 -14.85 0.40
CA SER A 106 -18.16 -14.20 -0.82
C SER A 106 -17.16 -14.37 -1.96
N GLN A 107 -17.68 -14.43 -3.18
CA GLN A 107 -16.83 -14.53 -4.37
C GLN A 107 -15.93 -13.29 -4.50
N LEU A 108 -14.63 -13.52 -4.65
CA LEU A 108 -13.68 -12.48 -5.04
C LEU A 108 -13.85 -12.17 -6.53
N PHE A 109 -14.30 -10.96 -6.84
CA PHE A 109 -14.38 -10.47 -8.21
C PHE A 109 -13.09 -9.76 -8.59
N LYS A 110 -12.54 -10.11 -9.76
CA LYS A 110 -11.39 -9.39 -10.32
C LYS A 110 -11.84 -7.98 -10.71
N TYR A 111 -11.06 -6.96 -10.35
CA TYR A 111 -11.34 -5.56 -10.66
C TYR A 111 -11.65 -5.30 -12.15
N ALA A 112 -11.09 -6.09 -13.07
CA ALA A 112 -11.33 -5.99 -14.51
C ALA A 112 -12.75 -6.38 -14.98
N CYS A 113 -13.66 -6.74 -14.08
CA CYS A 113 -15.05 -7.10 -14.39
C CYS A 113 -16.04 -5.92 -14.28
N HIS A 114 -15.57 -4.67 -14.21
CA HIS A 114 -16.37 -3.44 -14.17
C HIS A 114 -16.07 -2.51 -15.34
#